data_AF-A0A5E4E3E9-F1
#
_entry.id   AF-A0A5E4E3E9-F1
#
_cell.length_a   1.000
_cell.length_b   1.000
_cell.length_c   1.000
_cell.angle_alpha   90.00
_cell.angle_beta   90.00
_cell.angle_gamma   90.00
#
_symmetry.space_group_name_H-M   'P 1'
#
loop_
_entity.id
_entity.type
_entity.pdbx_description
1 polymer ?
#
loop_
_entity_poly.entity_id
_entity_poly.type
_entity_poly.pdbx_seq_one_letter_code
_entity_poly.pdbx_strand_id
1 'polypeptide(L)'
;MVVRIRLARFGCKNRPFYRVMAADSRSPRDGKHLEVLGYYNPLPGQDGGKRMGLNFERVKYWLSVGAQPSDPVQRILFRAGLLPPPPMVAMGRKGGPRETRPVDPLSGRILSPEKPANGDQVKDAESIENGG
;
A
#
# COMPACT_ATOMS: atom_id res chain seq x y z
N MET A 1 -5.04 14.25 12.27
CA MET A 1 -4.15 14.85 11.26
C MET A 1 -3.07 13.81 10.99
N VAL A 2 -2.96 13.26 9.77
CA VAL A 2 -2.04 12.14 9.46
C VAL A 2 -1.17 12.52 8.29
N VAL A 3 0.15 12.40 8.44
CA VAL A 3 1.09 12.58 7.33
C VAL A 3 1.11 11.32 6.49
N ARG A 4 0.92 11.49 5.17
CA ARG A 4 1.01 10.40 4.21
C ARG A 4 2.16 10.64 3.25
N ILE A 5 2.92 9.58 2.98
CA ILE A 5 3.87 9.56 1.88
C ILE A 5 3.11 9.11 0.62
N ARG A 6 2.93 10.03 -0.32
CA ARG A 6 2.05 9.84 -1.48
C ARG A 6 2.70 10.32 -2.78
N LEU A 7 2.15 9.83 -3.89
CA LEU A 7 2.54 10.30 -5.23
C LEU A 7 1.69 11.50 -5.64
N ALA A 8 2.36 12.62 -5.91
CA ALA A 8 1.75 13.74 -6.61
C ALA A 8 2.01 13.60 -8.11
N ARG A 9 0.98 13.89 -8.92
CA ARG A 9 1.07 13.72 -10.37
C ARG A 9 1.54 15.02 -11.01
N PHE A 10 2.57 14.91 -11.81
CA PHE A 10 3.17 15.96 -12.62
C PHE A 10 3.28 15.50 -14.07
N GLY A 11 3.70 16.41 -14.94
CA GLY A 11 3.92 16.15 -16.36
C GLY A 11 2.67 16.40 -17.20
N CYS A 12 2.79 16.03 -18.48
CA CYS A 12 1.79 16.34 -19.49
C CYS A 12 0.78 15.21 -19.67
N LYS A 13 -0.28 15.49 -20.41
CA LYS A 13 -1.21 14.45 -20.90
C LYS A 13 -0.41 13.34 -21.59
N ASN A 14 -0.74 12.08 -21.29
CA ASN A 14 -0.07 10.87 -21.82
C ASN A 14 1.43 10.73 -21.50
N ARG A 15 2.02 11.62 -20.69
CA ARG A 15 3.40 11.50 -20.20
C ARG A 15 3.44 11.81 -18.69
N PRO A 16 2.98 10.88 -17.84
CA PRO A 16 2.93 11.10 -16.40
C PRO A 16 4.33 11.06 -15.77
N PHE A 17 4.57 12.00 -14.87
CA PHE A 17 5.73 12.03 -13.98
C PHE A 17 5.22 12.10 -12.55
N TYR A 18 5.81 11.37 -11.61
CA TYR A 18 5.36 11.40 -10.21
C TYR A 18 6.46 11.92 -9.30
N ARG A 19 6.08 12.74 -8.34
CA ARG A 19 6.93 13.13 -7.21
C ARG A 19 6.47 12.39 -5.97
N VAL A 20 7.42 11.88 -5.19
CA VAL A 20 7.15 11.27 -3.90
C VAL A 20 7.18 12.39 -2.86
N MET A 21 6.07 12.62 -2.17
CA MET A 21 5.92 13.74 -1.24
C MET A 21 5.40 13.26 0.11
N ALA A 22 5.90 13.87 1.18
CA ALA A 22 5.26 13.85 2.49
C ALA A 22 4.26 15.01 2.56
N ALA A 23 2.98 14.72 2.82
CA ALA A 23 1.94 15.73 2.92
C ALA A 23 0.86 15.29 3.90
N ASP A 24 0.06 16.23 4.41
CA ASP A 24 -1.15 15.89 5.15
C ASP A 24 -2.12 15.11 4.25
N SER A 25 -2.70 14.06 4.80
CA SER A 25 -3.82 13.30 4.25
C SER A 25 -4.93 14.15 3.63
N ARG A 26 -5.30 15.28 4.26
CA ARG A 26 -6.42 16.14 3.83
C ARG A 26 -6.04 17.12 2.72
N SER A 27 -4.75 17.35 2.49
CA SER A 27 -4.29 18.27 1.45
C SER A 27 -4.64 17.74 0.05
N PRO A 28 -4.97 18.60 -0.93
CA PRO A 28 -5.18 18.18 -2.32
C PRO A 28 -3.98 17.41 -2.87
N ARG A 29 -4.19 16.48 -3.81
CA ARG A 29 -3.15 15.58 -4.36
C ARG A 29 -1.86 16.32 -4.75
N ASP A 30 -2.03 17.39 -5.53
CA ASP A 30 -0.93 18.17 -6.10
C ASP A 30 -0.76 19.53 -5.38
N GLY A 31 -1.33 19.67 -4.18
CA GLY A 31 -1.32 20.90 -3.40
C GLY A 31 -0.13 21.05 -2.45
N LYS A 32 -0.36 21.74 -1.33
CA LYS A 32 0.65 21.97 -0.29
C LYS A 32 1.17 20.63 0.28
N HIS A 33 2.49 20.48 0.26
CA HIS A 33 3.22 19.36 0.83
C HIS A 33 4.21 19.88 1.87
N LEU A 34 4.68 18.98 2.74
CA LEU A 34 5.69 19.28 3.75
C LEU A 34 7.09 19.19 3.14
N GLU A 35 7.34 18.10 2.40
CA GLU A 35 8.65 17.83 1.82
C GLU A 35 8.54 16.94 0.57
N VAL A 36 9.43 17.18 -0.41
CA VAL A 36 9.61 16.32 -1.57
C VAL A 36 10.73 15.32 -1.26
N LEU A 37 10.39 14.04 -1.22
CA LEU A 37 11.32 12.96 -0.86
C LEU A 37 12.00 12.34 -2.08
N GLY A 38 11.46 12.56 -3.27
CA GLY A 38 12.02 12.00 -4.50
C GLY A 38 11.06 12.03 -5.68
N TYR A 39 11.33 11.18 -6.66
CA TYR A 39 10.56 11.08 -7.88
C TYR A 39 10.44 9.63 -8.39
N TYR A 40 9.42 9.42 -9.21
CA TYR A 40 9.14 8.16 -9.88
C TYR A 40 8.66 8.43 -11.30
N ASN A 41 9.39 7.91 -12.28
CA ASN A 41 9.00 7.91 -13.68
C ASN A 41 8.51 6.51 -14.08
N PRO A 42 7.21 6.34 -14.39
CA PRO A 42 6.66 5.05 -14.81
C PRO A 42 7.04 4.69 -16.24
N LEU A 43 7.45 5.68 -17.05
CA LEU A 43 7.84 5.45 -18.44
C LEU A 43 9.26 4.87 -18.48
N PRO A 44 9.48 3.79 -19.25
CA PRO A 44 10.80 3.23 -19.41
C PRO A 44 11.71 4.23 -20.14
N GLY A 45 12.97 4.32 -19.69
CA GLY A 45 14.02 5.01 -20.44
C GLY A 45 14.50 4.20 -21.64
N GLN A 46 15.53 4.69 -22.33
CA GLN A 46 16.19 3.94 -23.42
C GLN A 46 16.72 2.57 -22.94
N ASP A 47 17.14 2.49 -21.68
CA ASP A 47 17.65 1.26 -21.05
C ASP A 47 16.52 0.28 -20.65
N GLY A 48 15.25 0.57 -20.96
CA GLY A 48 14.09 -0.24 -20.58
C GLY A 48 13.69 -0.18 -19.10
N GLY A 49 14.54 0.37 -18.23
CA GLY A 49 14.29 0.52 -16.80
C GLY A 49 13.35 1.69 -16.46
N LYS A 50 12.52 1.48 -15.43
CA LYS A 50 11.75 2.56 -14.77
C LYS A 50 12.68 3.35 -13.85
N ARG A 51 12.70 4.67 -13.99
CA ARG A 51 13.61 5.54 -13.24
C ARG A 51 12.95 6.03 -11.96
N MET A 52 13.60 5.83 -10.83
CA MET A 52 13.17 6.36 -9.54
C MET A 52 14.39 6.85 -8.75
N GLY A 53 14.21 7.94 -8.02
CA GLY A 53 15.24 8.48 -7.13
C GLY A 53 14.57 8.91 -5.83
N LEU A 54 15.12 8.45 -4.70
CA LEU A 54 14.60 8.71 -3.36
C LEU A 54 15.72 9.21 -2.46
N ASN A 55 15.41 10.18 -1.61
CA ASN A 55 16.26 10.55 -0.49
C ASN A 55 16.01 9.56 0.66
N PHE A 56 16.89 8.57 0.80
CA PHE A 56 16.74 7.48 1.77
C PHE A 56 16.71 7.98 3.23
N GLU A 57 17.51 8.99 3.56
CA GLU A 57 17.58 9.53 4.93
C GLU A 57 16.25 10.16 5.33
N ARG A 58 15.71 11.01 4.46
CA ARG A 58 14.44 11.72 4.72
C ARG A 58 13.26 10.76 4.73
N VAL A 59 13.24 9.77 3.83
CA VAL A 59 12.19 8.73 3.85
C VAL A 59 12.21 7.95 5.16
N LYS A 60 13.39 7.52 5.64
CA LYS A 60 13.52 6.82 6.93
C LYS A 60 13.02 7.67 8.10
N TYR A 61 13.36 8.97 8.11
CA TYR A 61 12.87 9.91 9.11
C TYR A 61 11.33 10.00 9.10
N TRP A 62 10.70 10.17 7.94
CA TRP A 62 9.24 10.26 7.89
C TRP A 62 8.56 8.96 8.31
N LEU A 63 9.13 7.81 7.96
CA LEU A 63 8.64 6.52 8.43
C LEU A 63 8.79 6.38 9.96
N SER A 64 9.89 6.83 10.56
CA SER A 64 10.09 6.77 12.01
C SER A 64 9.15 7.69 12.79
N VAL A 65 8.77 8.83 12.21
CA VAL A 65 7.75 9.76 12.75
C VAL A 65 6.32 9.20 12.61
N GLY A 66 6.15 8.06 11.93
CA GLY A 66 4.84 7.41 11.77
C GLY A 66 4.06 7.84 10.52
N ALA A 67 4.74 8.43 9.52
CA ALA A 67 4.10 8.74 8.25
C ALA A 67 3.66 7.46 7.52
N GLN A 68 2.43 7.46 7.03
CA GLN A 68 1.83 6.27 6.40
C GLN A 68 2.02 6.30 4.87
N PRO A 69 2.79 5.37 4.27
CA PRO A 69 2.95 5.30 2.83
C PRO A 69 1.68 4.77 2.15
N SER A 70 1.31 5.36 1.02
CA SER A 70 0.25 4.83 0.15
C SER A 70 0.68 3.54 -0.58
N ASP A 71 -0.27 2.71 -1.00
CA ASP A 71 -0.01 1.41 -1.67
C ASP A 71 0.99 1.46 -2.84
N PRO A 72 0.91 2.42 -3.80
CA PRO A 72 1.91 2.50 -4.86
C PRO A 72 3.29 2.91 -4.32
N VAL A 73 3.34 3.75 -3.28
CA VAL A 73 4.60 4.15 -2.63
C VAL A 73 5.21 2.97 -1.87
N GLN A 74 4.41 2.13 -1.19
CA GLN A 74 4.90 0.92 -0.54
C GLN A 74 5.62 0.00 -1.53
N ARG A 75 5.07 -0.18 -2.74
CA ARG A 75 5.72 -0.95 -3.81
C ARG A 75 7.04 -0.34 -4.27
N ILE A 76 7.13 0.99 -4.32
CA ILE A 76 8.36 1.72 -4.67
C ILE A 76 9.40 1.56 -3.55
N LEU A 77 9.00 1.72 -2.29
CA LEU A 77 9.87 1.57 -1.12
C LEU A 77 10.37 0.13 -0.94
N PHE A 78 9.52 -0.86 -1.21
CA PHE A 78 9.90 -2.27 -1.25
C PHE A 78 10.97 -2.53 -2.33
N ARG A 79 10.77 -2.03 -3.56
CA ARG A 79 11.78 -2.13 -4.63
C ARG A 79 13.09 -1.42 -4.29
N ALA A 80 13.04 -0.40 -3.43
CA ALA A 80 14.21 0.32 -2.93
C ALA A 80 14.85 -0.36 -1.69
N GLY A 81 14.29 -1.47 -1.19
CA GLY A 81 14.82 -2.21 -0.04
C GLY A 81 14.55 -1.57 1.32
N LEU A 82 13.61 -0.62 1.42
CA LEU A 82 13.31 0.10 2.66
C LEU A 82 12.19 -0.50 3.50
N LEU A 83 11.26 -1.22 2.87
CA LEU A 83 10.09 -1.79 3.54
C LEU A 83 9.96 -3.28 3.20
N PRO A 84 9.32 -4.07 4.07
CA PRO A 84 8.92 -5.42 3.73
C PRO A 84 7.95 -5.38 2.54
N PRO A 85 7.85 -6.50 1.81
CA PRO A 85 6.94 -6.56 0.69
C PRO A 85 5.49 -6.33 1.14
N PRO A 86 4.73 -5.49 0.41
CA PRO A 86 3.32 -5.26 0.73
C PRO A 86 2.53 -6.55 0.53
N PRO A 87 1.39 -6.73 1.23
CA PRO A 87 0.50 -7.86 0.99
C PRO A 87 0.10 -7.88 -0.49
N MET A 88 0.60 -8.87 -1.21
CA MET A 88 0.32 -9.01 -2.64
C MET A 88 -1.01 -9.73 -2.78
N VAL A 89 -1.89 -9.22 -3.63
CA VAL A 89 -3.07 -9.96 -4.05
C VAL A 89 -2.65 -10.89 -5.19
N ALA A 90 -3.14 -12.13 -5.18
CA ALA A 90 -2.93 -13.06 -6.29
C ALA A 90 -3.34 -12.38 -7.60
N MET A 91 -2.41 -12.29 -8.56
CA MET A 91 -2.75 -11.75 -9.86
C MET A 91 -3.58 -12.81 -10.58
N GLY A 92 -4.89 -12.59 -10.68
CA GLY A 92 -5.75 -13.44 -11.49
C GLY A 92 -5.21 -13.53 -12.92
N ARG A 93 -5.23 -14.73 -13.50
CA ARG A 93 -4.88 -14.94 -14.92
C ARG A 93 -5.71 -13.99 -15.79
N LYS A 94 -5.12 -13.48 -16.88
CA LYS A 94 -5.83 -12.61 -17.85
C LYS A 94 -7.10 -13.33 -18.33
N GLY A 95 -8.28 -12.76 -18.05
CA GLY A 95 -9.59 -13.33 -18.39
C GLY A 95 -10.25 -14.21 -17.31
N GLY A 96 -9.58 -14.45 -16.17
CA GLY A 96 -10.16 -15.16 -15.02
C GLY A 96 -10.79 -14.23 -13.98
N PRO A 97 -11.60 -14.77 -13.04
CA PRO A 97 -12.11 -14.01 -11.91
C PRO A 97 -10.94 -13.45 -11.08
N ARG A 98 -11.11 -12.24 -10.54
CA ARG A 98 -10.13 -11.62 -9.65
C ARG A 98 -10.04 -12.42 -8.34
N GLU A 99 -9.07 -13.33 -8.25
CA GLU A 99 -8.72 -13.95 -6.98
C GLU A 99 -8.17 -12.89 -6.02
N THR A 100 -8.92 -12.60 -4.95
CA THR A 100 -8.57 -11.54 -3.97
C THR A 100 -7.80 -12.11 -2.77
N ARG A 101 -7.37 -13.37 -2.84
CA ARG A 101 -6.67 -14.03 -1.72
C ARG A 101 -5.30 -13.38 -1.52
N PRO A 102 -4.90 -13.11 -0.27
CA PRO A 102 -3.57 -12.62 0.04
C PRO A 102 -2.54 -13.69 -0.33
N VAL A 103 -1.47 -13.27 -0.98
CA VAL A 103 -0.33 -14.09 -1.35
C VAL A 103 0.81 -13.73 -0.43
N ASP A 104 1.48 -14.75 0.10
CA ASP A 104 2.72 -14.55 0.82
C ASP A 104 3.74 -13.92 -0.14
N PRO A 105 4.22 -12.72 0.17
CA PRO A 105 5.09 -11.97 -0.73
C PRO A 105 6.47 -12.58 -0.95
N LEU A 106 6.94 -13.49 -0.08
CA LEU A 106 8.25 -14.11 -0.20
C LEU A 106 8.17 -15.46 -0.95
N SER A 107 7.12 -16.24 -0.69
CA SER A 107 6.96 -17.58 -1.24
C SER A 107 6.05 -17.64 -2.47
N GLY A 108 5.26 -16.59 -2.75
CA GLY A 108 4.30 -16.56 -3.85
C GLY A 108 3.12 -17.53 -3.66
N ARG A 109 3.00 -18.18 -2.49
CA ARG A 109 1.90 -19.09 -2.18
C ARG A 109 0.65 -18.32 -1.77
N ILE A 110 -0.51 -18.79 -2.23
CA ILE A 110 -1.80 -18.27 -1.81
C ILE A 110 -2.00 -18.66 -0.34
N LEU A 111 -2.14 -17.67 0.53
CA LEU A 111 -2.55 -17.90 1.91
C LEU A 111 -4.03 -18.26 1.88
N SER A 112 -4.33 -19.52 2.17
CA SER A 112 -5.71 -19.90 2.49
C SER A 112 -6.03 -19.25 3.84
N PRO A 113 -7.17 -18.56 4.00
CA PRO A 113 -7.56 -18.09 5.32
C PRO A 113 -7.74 -19.33 6.19
N GLU A 114 -6.80 -19.59 7.10
CA GLU A 114 -7.05 -20.51 8.18
C GLU A 114 -8.24 -19.93 8.94
N LYS A 115 -9.35 -20.66 8.89
CA LYS A 115 -10.52 -20.42 9.73
C LYS A 115 -10.01 -20.29 11.16
N PRO A 116 -10.24 -19.16 11.86
CA PRO A 116 -9.85 -19.10 13.26
C PRO A 116 -10.64 -20.18 14.01
N ALA A 117 -9.93 -21.24 14.40
CA ALA A 117 -10.43 -22.25 15.31
C ALA A 117 -10.09 -21.81 16.74
N ASN A 118 -11.11 -21.84 17.59
CA ASN A 118 -11.15 -21.46 19.01
C ASN A 118 -11.08 -19.95 19.32
N GLY A 119 -11.97 -19.39 20.13
CA GLY A 119 -13.11 -19.97 20.83
C GLY A 119 -13.70 -18.94 21.79
N ASP A 120 -15.03 -18.85 21.83
CA ASP A 120 -15.77 -18.55 23.06
C ASP A 120 -17.21 -19.00 22.85
N GLN A 121 -17.57 -20.16 23.41
CA GLN A 121 -18.96 -20.52 23.64
C GLN A 121 -19.33 -19.91 24.99
N VAL A 122 -19.77 -18.65 24.99
CA VAL A 122 -20.51 -18.13 26.14
C VAL A 122 -21.95 -18.59 25.97
N LYS A 123 -22.32 -19.54 26.83
CA LYS A 123 -23.71 -19.95 27.09
C LYS A 123 -24.45 -18.76 27.67
N ASP A 124 -25.30 -18.11 26.87
CA ASP A 124 -26.36 -17.29 27.41
C ASP A 124 -27.58 -18.18 27.66
N ALA A 125 -27.61 -18.71 28.87
CA ALA A 125 -28.83 -19.17 29.50
C ALA A 125 -29.51 -17.95 30.13
N GLU A 126 -30.48 -17.33 29.44
CA GLU A 126 -31.66 -16.76 30.09
C GLU A 126 -32.69 -16.25 29.07
N SER A 127 -33.96 -16.46 29.42
CA SER A 127 -35.18 -15.84 28.87
C SER A 127 -35.75 -16.47 27.58
N ILE A 128 -36.85 -17.21 27.69
CA ILE A 128 -38.21 -16.64 27.68
C ILE A 128 -39.24 -17.79 27.85
N GLU A 129 -40.07 -17.64 28.87
CA GLU A 129 -41.34 -18.34 29.06
C GLU A 129 -42.31 -18.15 27.87
N ASN A 130 -43.16 -19.16 27.66
CA ASN A 130 -44.54 -19.13 27.13
C ASN A 130 -44.78 -19.78 25.76
N GLY A 131 -45.63 -20.80 25.77
CA GLY A 131 -46.58 -21.08 24.69
C GLY A 131 -46.83 -22.56 24.40
N GLY A 132 -47.88 -23.15 24.99
CA GLY A 132 -48.49 -24.41 24.54
C GLY A 132 -48.92 -25.34 25.65
#